data_AF-A0A536SIL9-F1
#
_entry.id   AF-A0A536SIL9-F1
#
_cell.length_a   1.000
_cell.length_b   1.000
_cell.length_c   1.000
_cell.angle_alpha   90.00
_cell.angle_beta   90.00
_cell.angle_gamma   90.00
#
_symmetry.space_group_name_H-M   'P 1'
#
loop_
_entity.id
_entity.type
_entity.pdbx_description
1 polymer ?
#
loop_
_entity_poly.entity_id
_entity_poly.type
_entity_poly.pdbx_seq_one_letter_code
_entity_poly.pdbx_strand_id
1 'polypeptide(L)'
;HHTAMSSVSSFQDVVDEFLVTKKWLTGYHCVVMPDGAIKPFCRWDRSGSHAKGLNDRSLGISFHGNFHTEAGDQFSNADGRFGNQRPTEAQLHAGARVVALWVYLYEDIKLDRILPHKKAMPGHTVCPGSNFPCDQFETLVRQYHDAWSHSTLANKGVEQFKQLNYVYA
;
A
#
# COMPACT_ATOMS: atom_id res chain seq x y z
N HIS A 1 -3.31 -0.37 2.88
CA HIS A 1 -4.66 0.15 2.58
C HIS A 1 -5.29 -0.67 1.46
N HIS A 2 -6.61 -0.58 1.27
CA HIS A 2 -7.25 -0.86 -0.02
C HIS A 2 -7.85 0.44 -0.58
N THR A 3 -8.18 0.50 -1.86
CA THR A 3 -8.83 1.71 -2.42
C THR A 3 -10.32 1.77 -2.12
N ALA A 4 -10.94 0.64 -1.75
CA ALA A 4 -12.40 0.49 -1.61
C ALA A 4 -13.16 0.79 -2.93
N MET A 5 -12.46 0.67 -4.06
CA MET A 5 -13.03 0.84 -5.41
C MET A 5 -13.19 -0.51 -6.10
N SER A 6 -13.91 -0.54 -7.22
CA SER A 6 -13.98 -1.72 -8.07
C SER A 6 -12.59 -2.06 -8.62
N SER A 7 -12.23 -3.34 -8.71
CA SER A 7 -10.92 -3.75 -9.24
C SER A 7 -10.74 -3.47 -10.74
N VAL A 8 -11.81 -3.10 -11.45
CA VAL A 8 -11.74 -2.66 -12.86
C VAL A 8 -11.59 -1.14 -13.01
N SER A 9 -11.67 -0.38 -11.91
CA SER A 9 -11.44 1.06 -11.94
C SER A 9 -10.01 1.38 -12.38
N SER A 10 -9.87 2.52 -13.04
CA SER A 10 -8.58 3.00 -13.50
C SER A 10 -7.76 3.55 -12.33
N PHE A 11 -6.45 3.68 -12.51
CA PHE A 11 -5.63 4.45 -11.56
C PHE A 11 -6.05 5.93 -11.54
N GLN A 12 -6.54 6.48 -12.67
CA GLN A 12 -7.04 7.85 -12.72
C GLN A 12 -8.27 8.04 -11.83
N ASP A 13 -9.16 7.04 -11.72
CA ASP A 13 -10.32 7.10 -10.83
C ASP A 13 -9.86 7.24 -9.36
N VAL A 14 -8.77 6.55 -9.00
CA VAL A 14 -8.15 6.70 -7.67
C VAL A 14 -7.58 8.11 -7.50
N VAL A 15 -6.93 8.67 -8.51
CA VAL A 15 -6.38 10.04 -8.45
C VAL A 15 -7.51 11.06 -8.31
N ASP A 16 -8.57 10.95 -9.10
CA ASP A 16 -9.72 11.86 -9.10
C ASP A 16 -10.46 11.84 -7.77
N GLU A 17 -10.58 10.68 -7.13
CA GLU A 17 -11.16 10.57 -5.79
C GLU A 17 -10.41 11.45 -4.76
N PHE A 18 -9.09 11.59 -4.88
CA PHE A 18 -8.32 12.44 -3.99
C PHE A 18 -8.31 13.90 -4.44
N LEU A 19 -8.02 14.17 -5.72
CA LEU A 19 -7.81 15.53 -6.20
C LEU A 19 -9.11 16.27 -6.49
N VAL A 20 -10.12 15.59 -7.04
CA VAL A 20 -11.38 16.20 -7.50
C VAL A 20 -12.44 16.08 -6.40
N THR A 21 -12.70 14.87 -5.90
CA THR A 21 -13.76 14.62 -4.92
C THR A 21 -13.38 15.18 -3.55
N LYS A 22 -12.23 14.75 -3.01
CA LYS A 22 -11.77 15.17 -1.68
C LYS A 22 -11.06 16.52 -1.64
N LYS A 23 -10.59 17.01 -2.79
CA LYS A 23 -9.77 18.23 -2.92
C LYS A 23 -8.50 18.19 -2.07
N TRP A 24 -7.89 17.02 -1.96
CA TRP A 24 -6.61 16.83 -1.30
C TRP A 24 -5.49 16.90 -2.34
N LEU A 25 -4.31 17.38 -1.95
CA LEU A 25 -3.17 17.50 -2.87
C LEU A 25 -2.50 16.15 -3.21
N THR A 26 -2.74 15.13 -2.38
CA THR A 26 -2.14 13.81 -2.52
C THR A 26 -2.96 12.76 -1.76
N GLY A 27 -2.55 11.49 -1.84
CA GLY A 27 -3.19 10.36 -1.18
C GLY A 27 -2.17 9.35 -0.66
N TYR A 28 -2.24 8.13 -1.18
CA TYR A 28 -1.25 7.08 -0.91
C TYR A 28 0.10 7.43 -1.54
N HIS A 29 1.18 6.89 -0.99
CA HIS A 29 2.51 6.98 -1.61
C HIS A 29 2.60 6.07 -2.83
N CYS A 30 2.04 4.86 -2.72
CA CYS A 30 1.92 3.92 -3.83
C CYS A 30 0.53 3.27 -3.87
N VAL A 31 0.05 3.02 -5.08
CA VAL A 31 -1.11 2.16 -5.34
C VAL A 31 -0.67 0.98 -6.20
N VAL A 32 -1.00 -0.24 -5.79
CA VAL A 32 -0.68 -1.48 -6.50
C VAL A 32 -1.92 -1.97 -7.24
N MET A 33 -1.86 -1.97 -8.56
CA MET A 33 -2.95 -2.36 -9.46
C MET A 33 -3.08 -3.89 -9.56
N PRO A 34 -4.22 -4.45 -9.99
CA PRO A 34 -4.46 -5.90 -10.01
C PRO A 34 -3.44 -6.73 -10.80
N ASP A 35 -2.79 -6.14 -11.81
CA ASP A 35 -1.72 -6.73 -12.61
C ASP A 35 -0.33 -6.68 -11.93
N GLY A 36 -0.25 -6.10 -10.74
CA GLY A 36 1.00 -5.87 -10.01
C GLY A 36 1.71 -4.57 -10.38
N ALA A 37 1.15 -3.73 -11.26
CA ALA A 37 1.75 -2.44 -11.57
C ALA A 37 1.74 -1.52 -10.34
N ILE A 38 2.90 -0.96 -10.02
CA ILE A 38 3.07 0.00 -8.92
C ILE A 38 2.89 1.41 -9.50
N LYS A 39 1.88 2.12 -9.04
CA LYS A 39 1.57 3.49 -9.43
C LYS A 39 1.98 4.43 -8.29
N PRO A 40 3.06 5.23 -8.46
CA PRO A 40 3.38 6.27 -7.49
C PRO A 40 2.31 7.37 -7.53
N PHE A 41 1.96 7.91 -6.36
CA PHE A 41 0.96 8.98 -6.26
C PHE A 41 1.40 10.13 -5.34
N CYS A 42 1.96 9.80 -4.18
CA CYS A 42 2.72 10.74 -3.35
C CYS A 42 4.21 10.43 -3.45
N ARG A 43 5.05 11.46 -3.43
CA ARG A 43 6.49 11.29 -3.25
C ARG A 43 6.79 10.71 -1.88
N TRP A 44 7.84 9.89 -1.77
CA TRP A 44 8.18 9.19 -0.52
C TRP A 44 8.82 10.10 0.53
N ASP A 45 9.29 11.28 0.11
CA ASP A 45 9.85 12.33 0.99
C ASP A 45 8.81 13.40 1.38
N ARG A 46 7.51 13.12 1.19
CA ARG A 46 6.40 14.05 1.48
C ARG A 46 5.33 13.35 2.30
N SER A 47 4.59 14.13 3.08
CA SER A 47 3.44 13.63 3.82
C SER A 47 2.31 13.28 2.84
N GLY A 48 1.79 12.05 2.96
CA GLY A 48 0.60 11.61 2.24
C GLY A 48 -0.71 12.10 2.88
N SER A 49 -1.84 11.62 2.34
CA SER A 49 -3.18 11.84 2.92
C SER A 49 -3.95 10.53 3.02
N HIS A 50 -3.48 9.58 3.82
CA HIS A 50 -4.04 8.22 3.86
C HIS A 50 -4.44 7.74 5.26
N ALA A 51 -3.88 8.31 6.34
CA ALA A 51 -4.20 7.98 7.73
C ALA A 51 -4.11 9.24 8.61
N LYS A 52 -5.26 9.80 9.00
CA LYS A 52 -5.33 11.05 9.78
C LYS A 52 -4.56 10.91 11.10
N GLY A 53 -3.64 11.83 11.37
CA GLY A 53 -2.77 11.82 12.56
C GLY A 53 -1.50 10.95 12.44
N LEU A 54 -1.29 10.30 11.30
CA LEU A 54 -0.12 9.48 11.00
C LEU A 54 0.57 9.85 9.68
N ASN A 55 -0.07 10.68 8.84
CA ASN A 55 0.40 11.06 7.50
C ASN A 55 1.82 11.64 7.43
N ASP A 56 2.27 12.33 8.48
CA ASP A 56 3.57 12.98 8.56
C ASP A 56 4.72 12.06 9.01
N ARG A 57 4.38 10.84 9.44
CA ARG A 57 5.31 9.86 10.01
C ARG A 57 5.04 8.43 9.53
N SER A 58 4.40 8.27 8.39
CA SER A 58 4.13 6.97 7.80
C SER A 58 4.09 7.01 6.27
N LEU A 59 4.48 5.89 5.67
CA LEU A 59 4.30 5.65 4.23
C LEU A 59 3.06 4.78 4.02
N GLY A 60 2.25 5.18 3.04
CA GLY A 60 0.94 4.60 2.75
C GLY A 60 0.96 3.85 1.44
N ILE A 61 0.85 2.53 1.50
CA ILE A 61 0.64 1.67 0.33
C ILE A 61 -0.81 1.21 0.25
N SER A 62 -1.42 1.31 -0.92
CA SER A 62 -2.79 0.85 -1.16
C SER A 62 -2.86 -0.23 -2.24
N PHE A 63 -3.71 -1.22 -2.02
CA PHE A 63 -3.99 -2.30 -2.96
C PHE A 63 -5.31 -1.97 -3.66
N HIS A 64 -5.28 -1.84 -4.98
CA HIS A 64 -6.45 -1.44 -5.73
C HIS A 64 -7.53 -2.52 -5.70
N GLY A 65 -8.71 -2.18 -5.20
CA GLY A 65 -9.86 -3.07 -5.03
C GLY A 65 -10.63 -2.83 -3.72
N ASN A 66 -11.70 -3.60 -3.55
CA ASN A 66 -12.48 -3.69 -2.32
C ASN A 66 -12.43 -5.13 -1.77
N PHE A 67 -11.65 -5.30 -0.71
CA PHE A 67 -11.41 -6.60 -0.05
C PHE A 67 -12.21 -6.76 1.25
N HIS A 68 -13.26 -5.96 1.46
CA HIS A 68 -14.15 -6.12 2.60
C HIS A 68 -15.29 -7.07 2.23
N THR A 69 -15.38 -8.24 2.86
CA THR A 69 -16.33 -9.31 2.50
C THR A 69 -17.28 -9.69 3.65
N GLU A 70 -17.48 -8.81 4.63
CA GLU A 70 -18.44 -9.07 5.70
C GLU A 70 -19.88 -8.98 5.18
N ALA A 71 -20.60 -10.09 5.26
CA ALA A 71 -21.99 -10.17 4.80
C ALA A 71 -22.89 -9.22 5.61
N GLY A 72 -23.77 -8.50 4.90
CA GLY A 72 -24.71 -7.54 5.51
C GLY A 72 -24.20 -6.11 5.60
N ASP A 73 -22.90 -5.85 5.37
CA ASP A 73 -22.39 -4.50 5.20
C ASP A 73 -22.66 -4.00 3.76
N GLN A 74 -23.29 -2.83 3.63
CA GLN A 74 -23.66 -2.26 2.33
C GLN A 74 -22.45 -1.94 1.42
N PHE A 75 -21.27 -1.71 2.02
CA PHE A 75 -20.02 -1.42 1.32
C PHE A 75 -19.17 -2.67 1.10
N SER A 76 -19.67 -3.84 1.51
CA SER A 76 -18.99 -5.10 1.30
C SER A 76 -19.01 -5.56 -0.15
N ASN A 77 -17.90 -6.13 -0.58
CA ASN A 77 -17.72 -6.92 -1.79
C ASN A 77 -18.02 -8.43 -1.56
N ALA A 78 -18.91 -8.81 -0.64
CA ALA A 78 -19.25 -10.21 -0.38
C ALA A 78 -19.86 -10.95 -1.59
N ASP A 79 -20.51 -10.21 -2.49
CA ASP A 79 -21.12 -10.70 -3.73
C ASP A 79 -20.21 -10.57 -4.97
N GLY A 80 -19.00 -10.01 -4.81
CA GLY A 80 -18.06 -9.80 -5.91
C GLY A 80 -18.40 -8.61 -6.82
N ARG A 81 -19.36 -7.75 -6.47
CA ARG A 81 -19.77 -6.62 -7.33
C ARG A 81 -18.66 -5.59 -7.59
N PHE A 82 -17.64 -5.55 -6.73
CA PHE A 82 -16.46 -4.69 -6.87
C PHE A 82 -15.26 -5.45 -7.45
N GLY A 83 -15.49 -6.62 -8.06
CA GLY A 83 -14.46 -7.48 -8.63
C GLY A 83 -13.73 -8.29 -7.56
N ASN A 84 -12.41 -8.33 -7.65
CA ASN A 84 -11.58 -9.21 -6.80
C ASN A 84 -11.87 -9.00 -5.30
N GLN A 85 -12.30 -10.06 -4.61
CA GLN A 85 -12.61 -10.04 -3.18
C GLN A 85 -11.35 -10.10 -2.29
N ARG A 86 -10.18 -10.34 -2.90
CA ARG A 86 -8.85 -10.42 -2.27
C ARG A 86 -7.83 -9.81 -3.23
N PRO A 87 -6.71 -9.24 -2.75
CA PRO A 87 -5.62 -8.84 -3.62
C PRO A 87 -5.12 -10.03 -4.47
N THR A 88 -4.73 -9.78 -5.71
CA THR A 88 -4.09 -10.78 -6.57
C THR A 88 -2.69 -11.12 -6.03
N GLU A 89 -2.14 -12.28 -6.43
CA GLU A 89 -0.75 -12.61 -6.09
C GLU A 89 0.23 -11.58 -6.68
N ALA A 90 -0.02 -11.08 -7.89
CA ALA A 90 0.77 -10.02 -8.50
C ALA A 90 0.78 -8.76 -7.62
N GLN A 91 -0.39 -8.38 -7.07
CA GLN A 91 -0.50 -7.29 -6.11
C GLN A 91 0.29 -7.56 -4.84
N LEU A 92 0.08 -8.72 -4.19
CA LEU A 92 0.74 -9.07 -2.94
C LEU A 92 2.27 -9.03 -3.08
N HIS A 93 2.81 -9.66 -4.12
CA HIS A 93 4.24 -9.68 -4.37
C HIS A 93 4.80 -8.29 -4.74
N ALA A 94 4.10 -7.50 -5.55
CA ALA A 94 4.55 -6.15 -5.90
C ALA A 94 4.54 -5.22 -4.68
N GLY A 95 3.45 -5.23 -3.90
CA GLY A 95 3.37 -4.44 -2.68
C GLY A 95 4.38 -4.87 -1.62
N ALA A 96 4.64 -6.17 -1.49
CA ALA A 96 5.60 -6.68 -0.52
C ALA A 96 7.03 -6.23 -0.84
N ARG A 97 7.39 -6.21 -2.13
CA ARG A 97 8.67 -5.64 -2.59
C ARG A 97 8.79 -4.15 -2.28
N VAL A 98 7.73 -3.36 -2.46
CA VAL A 98 7.76 -1.92 -2.12
C VAL A 98 7.96 -1.72 -0.61
N VAL A 99 7.21 -2.45 0.24
CA VAL A 99 7.35 -2.32 1.69
C VAL A 99 8.71 -2.82 2.16
N ALA A 100 9.21 -3.94 1.63
CA ALA A 100 10.56 -4.42 1.92
C ALA A 100 11.61 -3.38 1.54
N LEU A 101 11.43 -2.69 0.41
CA LEU A 101 12.34 -1.63 -0.03
C LEU A 101 12.29 -0.45 0.92
N TRP A 102 11.11 -0.04 1.40
CA TRP A 102 11.00 1.03 2.39
C TRP A 102 11.67 0.67 3.72
N VAL A 103 11.48 -0.55 4.23
CA VAL A 103 12.18 -1.04 5.43
C VAL A 103 13.70 -1.02 5.21
N TYR A 104 14.14 -1.37 4.01
CA TYR A 104 15.55 -1.42 3.66
C TYR A 104 16.17 -0.02 3.45
N LEU A 105 15.38 0.94 2.96
CA LEU A 105 15.81 2.32 2.72
C LEU A 105 15.83 3.15 4.00
N TYR A 106 14.75 3.14 4.77
CA TYR A 106 14.51 4.07 5.87
C TYR A 106 14.85 3.44 7.21
N GLU A 107 15.80 4.05 7.93
CA GLU A 107 16.24 3.55 9.23
C GLU A 107 15.10 3.46 10.26
N ASP A 108 14.12 4.36 10.20
CA ASP A 108 13.00 4.40 11.16
C ASP A 108 11.83 3.44 10.82
N ILE A 109 11.82 2.86 9.62
CA ILE A 109 10.81 1.90 9.19
C ILE A 109 11.31 0.49 9.46
N LYS A 110 10.63 -0.22 10.38
CA LYS A 110 11.02 -1.55 10.84
C LYS A 110 9.96 -2.59 10.47
N LEU A 111 10.36 -3.86 10.36
CA LEU A 111 9.47 -4.97 9.98
C LEU A 111 8.29 -5.18 10.94
N ASP A 112 8.41 -4.75 12.19
CA ASP A 112 7.35 -4.78 13.22
C ASP A 112 6.44 -3.54 13.20
N ARG A 113 6.71 -2.55 12.35
CA ARG A 113 5.93 -1.31 12.18
C ARG A 113 5.03 -1.32 10.93
N ILE A 114 4.78 -2.49 10.35
CA ILE A 114 3.86 -2.66 9.23
C ILE A 114 2.45 -2.83 9.77
N LEU A 115 1.59 -1.85 9.54
CA LEU A 115 0.24 -1.82 10.14
C LEU A 115 -0.85 -1.76 9.06
N PRO A 116 -1.88 -2.62 9.13
CA PRO A 116 -3.11 -2.39 8.37
C PRO A 116 -3.83 -1.15 8.92
N HIS A 117 -4.52 -0.42 8.05
CA HIS A 117 -5.13 0.87 8.40
C HIS A 117 -6.09 0.79 9.60
N LYS A 118 -6.87 -0.29 9.72
CA LYS A 118 -7.76 -0.54 10.86
C LYS A 118 -7.03 -0.67 12.21
N LYS A 119 -5.78 -1.16 12.21
CA LYS A 119 -4.95 -1.19 13.44
C LYS A 119 -4.31 0.17 13.72
N ALA A 120 -3.96 0.91 12.67
CA ALA A 120 -3.42 2.26 12.79
C ALA A 120 -4.48 3.30 13.23
N MET A 121 -5.75 3.08 12.87
CA MET A 121 -6.90 3.90 13.25
C MET A 121 -8.07 3.02 13.75
N PRO A 122 -7.98 2.47 14.98
CA PRO A 122 -9.01 1.60 15.53
C PRO A 122 -10.39 2.26 15.56
N GLY A 123 -11.43 1.54 15.12
CA GLY A 123 -12.82 2.01 15.13
C GLY A 123 -13.20 3.02 14.03
N HIS A 124 -12.25 3.48 13.22
CA HIS A 124 -12.51 4.47 12.17
C HIS A 124 -12.65 3.88 10.76
N THR A 125 -12.17 2.66 10.54
CA THR A 125 -12.13 2.08 9.19
C THR A 125 -12.03 0.55 9.22
N VAL A 126 -12.60 -0.09 8.19
CA VAL A 126 -12.42 -1.53 7.90
C VAL A 126 -11.20 -1.81 7.02
N CYS A 127 -10.57 -0.78 6.46
CA CYS A 127 -9.42 -0.86 5.57
C CYS A 127 -8.26 -1.62 6.24
N PRO A 128 -7.56 -2.55 5.56
CA PRO A 128 -7.59 -2.86 4.12
C PRO A 128 -8.67 -3.85 3.67
N GLY A 129 -9.73 -4.05 4.47
CA GLY A 129 -10.80 -5.02 4.21
C GLY A 129 -10.63 -6.28 5.05
N SER A 130 -11.75 -6.94 5.37
CA SER A 130 -11.78 -8.15 6.18
C SER A 130 -11.09 -9.35 5.52
N ASN A 131 -11.02 -9.39 4.19
CA ASN A 131 -10.40 -10.49 3.42
C ASN A 131 -8.97 -10.18 2.93
N PHE A 132 -8.37 -9.08 3.38
CA PHE A 132 -6.97 -8.78 3.09
C PHE A 132 -6.03 -9.66 3.95
N PRO A 133 -5.08 -10.39 3.35
CA PRO A 133 -4.25 -11.32 4.09
C PRO A 133 -3.02 -10.66 4.72
N CYS A 134 -3.21 -10.05 5.88
CA CYS A 134 -2.12 -9.36 6.58
C CYS A 134 -0.95 -10.31 6.87
N ASP A 135 -1.20 -11.51 7.38
CA ASP A 135 -0.14 -12.45 7.78
C ASP A 135 0.68 -12.97 6.58
N GLN A 136 0.00 -13.31 5.48
CA GLN A 136 0.68 -13.69 4.22
C GLN A 136 1.51 -12.51 3.69
N PHE A 137 0.94 -11.31 3.73
CA PHE A 137 1.61 -10.11 3.24
C PHE A 137 2.87 -9.78 4.06
N GLU A 138 2.78 -9.81 5.38
CA GLU A 138 3.92 -9.61 6.28
C GLU A 138 5.00 -10.68 6.06
N THR A 139 4.60 -11.93 5.82
CA THR A 139 5.53 -13.02 5.49
C THR A 139 6.28 -12.73 4.18
N LEU A 140 5.58 -12.31 3.12
CA LEU A 140 6.19 -11.93 1.85
C LEU A 140 7.16 -10.76 1.99
N VAL A 141 6.82 -9.75 2.80
CA VAL A 141 7.71 -8.61 3.07
C VAL A 141 9.01 -9.09 3.71
N ARG A 142 8.93 -9.93 4.74
CA ARG A 142 10.11 -10.50 5.42
C ARG A 142 10.98 -11.30 4.45
N GLN A 143 10.37 -12.15 3.63
CA GLN A 143 11.09 -12.93 2.63
C GLN A 143 11.87 -12.06 1.64
N TYR A 144 11.26 -10.99 1.11
CA TYR A 144 11.95 -10.08 0.20
C TYR A 144 13.04 -9.26 0.91
N HIS A 145 12.74 -8.75 2.10
CA HIS A 145 13.70 -8.01 2.90
C HIS A 145 14.94 -8.85 3.20
N ASP A 146 14.76 -10.08 3.69
CA ASP A 146 15.85 -10.98 4.05
C ASP A 146 16.63 -11.43 2.81
N ALA A 147 15.96 -11.70 1.69
CA ALA A 147 16.64 -12.01 0.44
C ALA A 147 17.53 -10.84 -0.04
N TRP A 148 17.10 -9.60 0.16
CA TRP A 148 17.84 -8.41 -0.26
C TRP A 148 18.96 -8.04 0.71
N SER A 149 18.79 -8.21 2.01
CA SER A 149 19.83 -7.90 3.00
C SER A 149 21.10 -8.73 2.81
N HIS A 150 20.98 -9.92 2.23
CA HIS A 150 22.10 -10.81 1.91
C HIS A 150 22.58 -10.70 0.45
N SER A 151 22.07 -9.74 -0.33
CA SER A 151 22.38 -9.59 -1.76
C SER A 151 23.19 -8.33 -2.04
N THR A 152 24.47 -8.50 -2.40
CA THR A 152 25.35 -7.39 -2.80
C THR A 152 24.77 -6.58 -3.96
N LEU A 153 24.06 -7.23 -4.89
CA LEU A 153 23.40 -6.56 -6.01
C LEU A 153 22.24 -5.67 -5.55
N ALA A 154 21.40 -6.18 -4.65
CA ALA A 154 20.29 -5.41 -4.09
C ALA A 154 20.82 -4.20 -3.31
N ASN A 155 21.85 -4.40 -2.48
CA ASN A 155 22.48 -3.33 -1.71
C ASN A 155 23.03 -2.23 -2.63
N LYS A 156 23.74 -2.61 -3.71
CA LYS A 156 24.22 -1.63 -4.70
C LYS A 156 23.08 -0.88 -5.38
N GLY A 157 22.00 -1.57 -5.73
CA GLY A 157 20.82 -0.95 -6.34
C GLY A 157 20.15 0.05 -5.40
N VAL A 158 20.07 -0.27 -4.11
CA VAL A 158 19.54 0.63 -3.07
C VAL A 158 20.41 1.87 -2.92
N GLU A 159 21.74 1.71 -2.87
CA GLU A 159 22.65 2.87 -2.77
C GLU A 159 22.53 3.79 -3.99
N GLN A 160 22.34 3.24 -5.20
CA GLN A 160 22.04 4.03 -6.39
C GLN A 160 20.67 4.70 -6.31
N PHE A 161 19.66 3.99 -5.80
CA PHE A 161 18.30 4.50 -5.66
C PHE A 161 18.22 5.67 -4.67
N LYS A 162 19.00 5.64 -3.59
CA LYS A 162 19.13 6.77 -2.65
C LYS A 162 19.71 8.04 -3.29
N GLN A 163 20.46 7.93 -4.38
CA GLN A 163 20.99 9.10 -5.11
C GLN A 163 19.96 9.73 -6.06
N LEU A 164 18.78 9.10 -6.26
CA LEU A 164 17.74 9.67 -7.09
C LEU A 164 17.05 10.81 -6.35
N ASN A 165 16.91 11.95 -7.04
CA ASN A 165 16.18 13.09 -6.52
C ASN A 165 14.75 12.68 -6.15
N TYR A 166 14.27 13.17 -5.00
CA TYR A 166 12.86 13.09 -4.57
C TYR A 166 12.36 11.69 -4.18
N VAL A 167 13.28 10.77 -3.93
CA VAL A 167 13.00 9.37 -3.56
C VAL A 167 13.34 9.09 -2.10
N TYR A 168 14.43 9.70 -1.62
CA TYR A 168 15.00 9.51 -0.30
C TYR A 168 15.65 10.83 0.12
N ALA A 169 15.37 11.32 1.33
CA ALA A 169 15.88 12.59 1.86
C ALA A 169 16.58 12.35 3.20
#